data_AF-A0A8T3V973-F1
#
_entry.id   AF-A0A8T3V973-F1
#
_cell.length_a   1.000
_cell.length_b   1.000
_cell.length_c   1.000
_cell.angle_alpha   90.00
_cell.angle_beta   90.00
_cell.angle_gamma   90.00
#
_symmetry.space_group_name_H-M   'P 1'
#
loop_
_entity.id
_entity.type
_entity.pdbx_description
1 polymer ?
#
loop_
_entity_poly.entity_id
_entity_poly.type
_entity_poly.pdbx_seq_one_letter_code
_entity_poly.pdbx_strand_id
1 'polypeptide(L)' 'MDTDSLKYGVFSFIIPGLGQYLNGDKQKALGLFAGAIAIHILIWFLMNNFLGSGLQTLYHLYAGYDAYRNY' A
#
# COMPACT_ATOMS: atom_id res chain seq x y z
N MET A 1 -12.75 -5.15 17.77
CA MET A 1 -11.80 -4.71 16.73
C MET A 1 -10.54 -4.33 17.44
N ASP A 2 -9.43 -4.98 17.11
CA ASP A 2 -8.14 -4.62 17.68
C ASP A 2 -7.71 -3.28 17.09
N THR A 3 -7.34 -2.35 17.97
CA THR A 3 -6.84 -1.02 17.57
C THR A 3 -5.59 -1.12 16.70
N ASP A 4 -4.84 -2.22 16.82
CA ASP A 4 -3.60 -2.40 16.10
C ASP A 4 -3.82 -2.78 14.62
N SER A 5 -4.86 -3.58 14.32
CA SER A 5 -5.27 -3.85 12.93
C SER A 5 -5.59 -2.56 12.18
N LEU A 6 -6.29 -1.63 12.86
CA LEU A 6 -6.65 -0.34 12.28
C LEU A 6 -5.41 0.54 12.05
N LYS A 7 -4.50 0.62 13.04
CA LYS A 7 -3.25 1.39 12.91
C LYS A 7 -2.43 0.90 11.72
N TYR A 8 -2.24 -0.41 11.59
CA TYR A 8 -1.43 -0.97 10.51
C TYR A 8 -2.10 -0.87 9.14
N GLY A 9 -3.43 -0.98 9.09
CA GLY A 9 -4.19 -0.64 7.89
C GLY A 9 -3.96 0.80 7.44
N VAL A 10 -4.05 1.77 8.36
CA VAL A 10 -3.82 3.20 8.05
C VAL A 10 -2.37 3.43 7.62
N PHE A 11 -1.39 2.84 8.32
CA PHE A 11 0.02 2.98 7.96
C PHE A 11 0.32 2.43 6.57
N SER A 12 -0.21 1.25 6.22
CA SER A 12 -0.05 0.71 4.86
C SER A 12 -0.85 1.43 3.80
N PHE A 13 -1.94 2.10 4.17
CA PHE A 13 -2.64 2.98 3.23
C PHE A 13 -1.80 4.21 2.87
N ILE A 14 -1.09 4.80 3.82
CA ILE A 14 -0.23 5.97 3.55
C ILE A 14 1.06 5.53 2.85
N ILE A 15 1.71 4.49 3.38
CA ILE A 15 2.96 3.92 2.85
C ILE A 15 2.73 2.43 2.58
N PRO A 16 2.44 2.03 1.32
CA PRO A 16 2.23 0.63 0.97
C PRO A 16 3.36 -0.28 1.48
N GLY A 17 3.00 -1.28 2.29
CA GLY A 17 3.93 -2.24 2.88
C GLY A 17 4.33 -1.94 4.34
N LEU A 18 4.09 -0.73 4.86
CA LEU A 18 4.51 -0.36 6.22
C LEU A 18 3.78 -1.17 7.32
N GLY A 19 2.47 -1.33 7.19
CA GLY A 19 1.67 -2.17 8.10
C GLY A 19 2.11 -3.64 8.06
N GLN A 20 2.38 -4.20 6.89
CA GLN A 20 2.89 -5.58 6.76
C GLN A 20 4.26 -5.74 7.43
N TYR A 21 5.12 -4.72 7.33
CA TYR A 21 6.42 -4.72 7.99
C TYR A 21 6.27 -4.74 9.52
N LEU A 22 5.36 -3.92 10.05
CA LEU A 22 5.07 -3.86 11.48
C LEU A 22 4.40 -5.16 11.99
N ASN A 23 3.66 -5.86 11.12
CA ASN A 23 3.12 -7.20 11.39
C ASN A 23 4.18 -8.32 11.33
N GLY A 24 5.42 -8.00 10.93
CA GLY A 24 6.52 -8.96 10.80
C GLY A 24 6.67 -9.61 9.42
N ASP A 25 5.76 -9.36 8.47
CA ASP A 25 5.82 -9.89 7.10
C ASP A 25 6.67 -8.99 6.18
N LYS A 26 7.98 -9.10 6.33
CA LYS A 26 8.97 -8.27 5.62
C LYS A 26 8.99 -8.50 4.10
N GLN A 27 8.73 -9.73 3.65
CA GLN A 27 8.72 -10.03 2.21
C GLN A 27 7.54 -9.35 1.54
N LYS A 28 6.36 -9.44 2.15
CA LYS A 28 5.16 -8.79 1.64
C LYS A 28 5.23 -7.28 1.71
N ALA A 29 5.82 -6.74 2.79
CA ALA A 29 6.11 -5.32 2.92
C ALA A 29 6.97 -4.80 1.76
N LEU A 30 8.07 -5.49 1.46
CA LEU A 30 8.96 -5.12 0.36
C LEU A 30 8.25 -5.19 -0.99
N GLY A 31 7.43 -6.23 -1.22
CA GLY A 31 6.66 -6.38 -2.46
C GLY A 31 5.66 -5.24 -2.67
N LEU A 32 4.92 -4.86 -1.63
CA LEU A 32 3.96 -3.76 -1.69
C LEU A 32 4.64 -2.40 -1.89
N PHE A 33 5.75 -2.17 -1.21
CA PHE A 33 6.50 -0.94 -1.36
C PHE A 33 7.12 -0.81 -2.78
N ALA A 34 7.73 -1.89 -3.28
CA ALA A 34 8.28 -1.93 -4.63
C ALA A 34 7.18 -1.74 -5.71
N GLY A 35 6.01 -2.33 -5.51
CA GLY A 35 4.87 -2.14 -6.40
C GLY A 35 4.37 -0.70 -6.41
N ALA A 36 4.34 -0.02 -5.26
CA ALA A 36 3.99 1.40 -5.19
C ALA A 36 4.98 2.28 -5.98
N ILE A 37 6.29 2.00 -5.87
CA ILE A 37 7.32 2.69 -6.66
C ILE A 37 7.11 2.43 -8.16
N ALA A 38 6.89 1.18 -8.56
CA ALA A 38 6.67 0.83 -9.96
C ALA A 38 5.43 1.55 -10.54
N ILE A 39 4.33 1.58 -9.78
CA ILE A 39 3.11 2.33 -10.14
C ILE A 39 3.42 3.81 -10.29
N HIS A 40 4.16 4.42 -9.36
CA HIS A 40 4.51 5.83 -9.43
C HIS A 40 5.32 6.16 -10.70
N ILE A 41 6.31 5.32 -11.03
CA ILE A 41 7.11 5.45 -12.26
C ILE A 41 6.19 5.31 -13.50
N LEU A 42 5.34 4.29 -13.55
CA LEU A 42 4.42 4.08 -14.67
C LEU A 42 3.48 5.28 -14.89
N ILE A 43 2.96 5.86 -13.80
CA ILE A 43 2.09 7.03 -13.88
C ILE A 43 2.85 8.22 -14.45
N TRP A 44 4.07 8.47 -13.98
CA TRP A 44 4.89 9.60 -14.42
C TRP A 44 5.21 9.54 -15.92
N PHE A 45 5.50 8.36 -16.47
CA PHE A 45 5.92 8.21 -17.86
C PHE A 45 4.77 7.95 -18.85
N LEU A 46 3.70 7.24 -18.43
CA LEU A 46 2.79 6.58 -19.38
C LEU A 46 1.31 6.93 -19.20
N MET A 47 0.90 7.59 -18.11
CA MET A 47 -0.52 7.81 -17.82
C MET A 47 -0.86 9.29 -17.64
N ASN A 48 -2.07 9.67 -18.04
CA ASN A 48 -2.64 10.95 -17.63
C ASN A 48 -2.85 10.93 -16.10
N ASN A 49 -2.52 12.04 -15.43
CA ASN A 49 -2.58 12.21 -13.99
C ASN A 49 -3.91 11.73 -13.38
N PHE A 50 -5.05 11.94 -14.05
CA PHE A 50 -6.34 11.49 -13.51
C PHE A 50 -6.44 9.96 -13.35
N LEU A 51 -6.13 9.20 -14.40
CA LEU A 51 -6.17 7.74 -14.36
C LEU A 51 -5.05 7.17 -13.48
N GLY A 52 -3.89 7.81 -13.51
CA GLY A 52 -2.76 7.42 -12.66
C GLY A 52 -3.07 7.58 -11.18
N SER A 53 -3.59 8.73 -10.75
CA SER A 53 -3.98 8.97 -9.36
C SER A 53 -5.06 7.99 -8.89
N GLY A 54 -6.00 7.61 -9.75
CA GLY A 54 -6.98 6.56 -9.47
C GLY A 54 -6.32 5.21 -9.18
N LEU A 55 -5.42 4.76 -10.06
CA LEU A 55 -4.70 3.49 -9.90
C LEU A 55 -3.81 3.50 -8.65
N GLN A 56 -3.12 4.61 -8.39
CA GLN A 56 -2.33 4.78 -7.18
C GLN A 56 -3.20 4.71 -5.92
N THR A 57 -4.35 5.38 -5.91
CA THR A 57 -5.28 5.34 -4.77
C THR A 57 -5.80 3.93 -4.51
N LEU A 58 -6.17 3.19 -5.56
CA LEU A 58 -6.61 1.80 -5.43
C LEU A 58 -5.50 0.90 -4.87
N TYR A 59 -4.25 1.13 -5.26
CA TYR A 59 -3.13 0.36 -4.74
C TYR A 59 -2.87 0.63 -3.25
N HIS A 60 -2.95 1.90 -2.84
CA HIS A 60 -2.86 2.28 -1.44
C HIS A 60 -4.00 1.67 -0.61
N LEU A 61 -5.24 1.68 -1.12
CA LEU A 61 -6.39 1.01 -0.49
C LEU A 61 -6.15 -0.49 -0.34
N TYR A 62 -5.62 -1.15 -1.37
CA TYR A 62 -5.28 -2.57 -1.33
C TYR A 62 -4.24 -2.87 -0.25
N ALA A 63 -3.14 -2.10 -0.21
CA ALA A 63 -2.09 -2.30 0.78
C ALA A 63 -2.60 -2.11 2.22
N GLY A 64 -3.44 -1.09 2.45
CA GLY A 64 -4.07 -0.84 3.74
C GLY A 64 -5.05 -1.93 4.14
N TYR A 65 -5.92 -2.38 3.23
CA TYR A 65 -6.85 -3.48 3.49
C TYR A 65 -6.10 -4.77 3.83
N ASP A 66 -5.02 -5.06 3.09
CA ASP A 66 -4.21 -6.24 3.31
C ASP A 66 -3.54 -6.23 4.71
N ALA A 67 -3.03 -5.08 5.16
CA ALA A 67 -2.45 -4.95 6.50
C ALA A 67 -3.51 -5.05 7.60
N TYR A 68 -4.70 -4.49 7.36
CA TYR A 68 -5.83 -4.57 8.29
C TYR A 68 -6.35 -6.00 8.44
N ARG A 69 -6.44 -6.76 7.34
CA ARG A 69 -7.00 -8.10 7.32
C ARG A 69 -6.03 -9.18 7.83
N ASN A 70 -4.74 -9.03 7.55
CA ASN A 70 -3.72 -10.00 7.95
C ASN A 70 -3.08 -9.62 9.29
N TYR A 71 -3.86 -8.99 10.17
CA TYR A 71 -3.50 -8.76 11.55
C TYR A 71 -4.13 -9.81 12.46
#